data_AF-C7P5T7-F1
#
_entry.id   AF-C7P5T7-F1
#
_cell.length_a   1.000
_cell.length_b   1.000
_cell.length_c   1.000
_cell.angle_alpha   90.00
_cell.angle_beta   90.00
_cell.angle_gamma   90.00
#
_symmetry.space_group_name_H-M   'P 1'
#
loop_
_entity.id
_entity.type
_entity.pdbx_description
1 polymer ?
#
loop_
_entity_poly.entity_id
_entity_poly.type
_entity_poly.pdbx_seq_one_letter_code
_entity_poly.pdbx_strand_id
1 'polypeptide(L)'
;MKAKELAQKILLDIYRNLDEFSKDVIRGDLADIEFKGFYLKGKNGEKVYIRSLEDFENLEDFEVEMRKYKLKSINLKNLDSGLMIINLSSRASKEYKFDANDYSILYPSNNTTVEFKERVLKWMELEDDELDEKIIEFDTKMNDILEGLLEEVDMDKEISVYIDVFMDVNKVENFVENDEERIIIWIHPVFLFSNDDVLRGLLAYELSRFKGKFLEIGYRDVIKYCKELKKLTNKKLKVLEKIKDIANRHGDVESLNLINEIENE
;
A
#
# COMPACT_ATOMS: atom_id res chain seq x y z
N MET A 1 -33.25 25.28 -14.90
CA MET A 1 -31.80 25.02 -14.99
C MET A 1 -31.65 23.81 -15.88
N LYS A 2 -30.65 23.86 -16.75
CA LYS A 2 -30.37 22.80 -17.71
C LYS A 2 -29.57 21.67 -17.06
N ALA A 3 -29.64 20.47 -17.62
CA ALA A 3 -29.02 19.28 -17.05
C ALA A 3 -27.50 19.40 -17.04
N LYS A 4 -26.90 19.86 -18.15
CA LYS A 4 -25.45 20.11 -18.23
C LYS A 4 -25.00 21.19 -17.24
N GLU A 5 -25.76 22.28 -17.15
CA GLU A 5 -25.47 23.39 -16.23
C GLU A 5 -25.49 22.93 -14.76
N LEU A 6 -26.50 22.14 -14.38
CA LEU A 6 -26.60 21.59 -13.03
C LEU A 6 -25.49 20.58 -12.73
N ALA A 7 -25.19 19.67 -13.67
CA ALA A 7 -24.12 18.68 -13.51
C ALA A 7 -22.77 19.35 -13.34
N GLN A 8 -22.44 20.34 -14.18
CA GLN A 8 -21.19 21.10 -14.06
C GLN A 8 -21.08 21.80 -12.71
N LYS A 9 -22.19 22.39 -12.23
CA LYS A 9 -22.22 23.03 -10.91
C LYS A 9 -21.97 22.05 -9.77
N ILE A 10 -22.57 20.85 -9.85
CA ILE A 10 -22.35 19.78 -8.87
C ILE A 10 -20.90 19.30 -8.90
N LEU A 11 -20.32 19.08 -10.08
CA LEU A 11 -18.92 18.66 -10.23
C LEU A 11 -17.95 19.70 -9.63
N LEU A 12 -18.20 20.98 -9.87
CA LEU A 12 -17.41 22.07 -9.27
C LEU A 12 -17.57 22.11 -7.74
N ASP A 13 -18.78 21.94 -7.23
CA ASP A 13 -19.02 21.91 -5.79
C ASP A 13 -18.41 20.67 -5.14
N ILE A 14 -18.41 19.51 -5.79
CA ILE A 14 -17.65 18.34 -5.35
C ILE A 14 -16.18 18.71 -5.23
N TYR A 15 -15.55 19.13 -6.33
CA TYR A 15 -14.12 19.42 -6.40
C TYR A 15 -13.67 20.45 -5.35
N ARG A 16 -14.42 21.53 -5.17
CA ARG A 16 -14.11 22.59 -4.19
C ARG A 16 -14.12 22.12 -2.74
N ASN A 17 -14.93 21.12 -2.41
CA ASN A 17 -15.10 20.61 -1.05
C ASN A 17 -14.25 19.36 -0.74
N LEU A 18 -13.52 18.81 -1.72
CA LEU A 18 -12.56 17.74 -1.48
C LEU A 18 -11.39 18.24 -0.62
N ASP A 19 -10.76 17.33 0.12
CA ASP A 19 -9.44 17.55 0.72
C ASP A 19 -8.35 17.69 -0.37
N GLU A 20 -7.19 18.26 -0.03
CA GLU A 20 -6.14 18.50 -1.01
C GLU A 20 -5.58 17.21 -1.62
N PHE A 21 -5.45 16.12 -0.87
CA PHE A 21 -4.95 14.85 -1.41
C PHE A 21 -5.89 14.31 -2.49
N SER A 22 -7.20 14.29 -2.23
CA SER A 22 -8.20 13.90 -3.24
C SER A 22 -8.19 14.83 -4.46
N LYS A 23 -7.88 16.13 -4.30
CA LYS A 23 -7.73 17.05 -5.45
C LYS A 23 -6.48 16.74 -6.25
N ASP A 24 -5.38 16.41 -5.59
CA ASP A 24 -4.11 16.08 -6.24
C ASP A 24 -4.22 14.79 -7.05
N VAL A 25 -4.95 13.79 -6.54
CA VAL A 25 -5.31 12.58 -7.32
C VAL A 25 -5.99 12.95 -8.65
N ILE A 26 -6.94 13.89 -8.61
CA ILE A 26 -7.66 14.35 -9.82
C ILE A 26 -6.77 15.22 -10.72
N ARG A 27 -5.98 16.15 -10.15
CA ARG A 27 -5.10 17.05 -10.91
C ARG A 27 -3.98 16.29 -11.61
N GLY A 28 -3.45 15.26 -10.96
CA GLY A 28 -2.37 14.41 -11.46
C GLY A 28 -2.86 13.28 -12.35
N ASP A 29 -4.16 13.18 -12.62
CA ASP A 29 -4.77 12.11 -13.42
C ASP A 29 -4.36 10.71 -12.93
N LEU A 30 -4.32 10.53 -11.60
CA LEU A 30 -3.80 9.32 -10.96
C LEU A 30 -4.83 8.18 -10.87
N ALA A 31 -6.11 8.47 -11.13
CA ALA A 31 -7.19 7.49 -11.06
C ALA A 31 -8.42 7.92 -11.84
N ASP A 32 -9.12 6.92 -12.38
CA ASP A 32 -10.48 7.05 -12.89
C ASP A 32 -11.46 7.44 -11.78
N ILE A 33 -12.42 8.31 -12.10
CA ILE A 33 -13.42 8.79 -11.14
C ILE A 33 -14.76 8.08 -11.41
N GLU A 34 -15.19 7.27 -10.43
CA GLU A 34 -16.53 6.68 -10.40
C GLU A 34 -17.45 7.46 -9.44
N PHE A 35 -18.60 7.91 -9.93
CA PHE A 35 -19.63 8.54 -9.11
C PHE A 35 -20.73 7.54 -8.75
N LYS A 36 -20.98 7.38 -7.44
CA LYS A 36 -22.09 6.59 -6.90
C LYS A 36 -23.18 7.49 -6.35
N GLY A 37 -24.42 7.27 -6.79
CA GLY A 37 -25.57 8.06 -6.34
C GLY A 37 -25.67 9.47 -6.94
N PHE A 38 -24.79 9.81 -7.90
CA PHE A 38 -24.94 11.00 -8.72
C PHE A 38 -25.97 10.75 -9.82
N TYR A 39 -27.12 11.39 -9.69
CA TYR A 39 -28.13 11.40 -10.74
C TYR A 39 -28.86 12.74 -10.79
N LEU A 40 -29.28 13.10 -12.00
CA LEU A 40 -30.21 14.18 -12.25
C LEU A 40 -31.61 13.61 -12.41
N LYS A 41 -32.62 14.35 -11.96
CA LYS A 41 -34.03 13.97 -12.16
C LYS A 41 -34.69 14.96 -13.09
N GLY A 42 -35.20 14.49 -14.22
CA GLY A 42 -35.96 15.30 -15.17
C GLY A 42 -37.34 15.66 -14.62
N LYS A 43 -37.94 16.75 -15.13
CA LYS A 43 -39.29 17.18 -14.73
C LYS A 43 -40.38 16.13 -15.01
N ASN A 44 -40.12 15.22 -15.95
CA ASN A 44 -41.04 14.13 -16.29
C ASN A 44 -40.86 12.89 -15.39
N GLY A 45 -39.93 12.95 -14.44
CA GLY A 45 -39.67 11.88 -13.48
C GLY A 45 -38.52 10.96 -13.83
N GLU A 46 -37.95 11.03 -15.06
CA GLU A 46 -36.79 10.23 -15.43
C GLU A 46 -35.56 10.55 -14.58
N LYS A 47 -34.71 9.54 -14.36
CA LYS A 47 -33.43 9.69 -13.68
C LYS A 47 -32.30 9.36 -14.64
N VAL A 48 -31.37 10.29 -14.79
CA VAL A 48 -30.14 10.09 -15.56
C VAL A 48 -28.98 10.02 -14.58
N TYR A 49 -28.28 8.90 -14.56
CA TYR A 49 -27.13 8.68 -13.69
C TYR A 49 -25.86 9.13 -14.39
N ILE A 50 -24.98 9.78 -13.65
CA ILE A 50 -23.63 10.15 -14.11
C ILE A 50 -22.70 9.29 -13.27
N ARG A 51 -22.05 8.30 -13.88
CA ARG A 51 -21.16 7.35 -13.21
C ARG A 51 -19.68 7.66 -13.45
N SER A 52 -19.36 8.39 -14.50
CA SER A 52 -18.00 8.83 -14.83
C SER A 52 -18.00 10.28 -15.35
N LEU A 53 -16.82 10.83 -15.62
CA LEU A 53 -16.70 12.10 -16.34
C LEU A 53 -17.14 11.98 -17.80
N GLU A 54 -16.91 10.83 -18.44
CA GLU A 54 -17.38 10.54 -19.80
C GLU A 54 -18.92 10.57 -19.90
N ASP A 55 -19.64 10.08 -18.88
CA ASP A 55 -21.10 10.20 -18.81
C ASP A 55 -21.57 11.66 -18.78
N PHE A 56 -20.78 12.55 -18.16
CA PHE A 56 -21.09 13.99 -18.15
C PHE A 56 -20.83 14.63 -19.52
N GLU A 57 -19.76 14.26 -20.22
CA GLU A 57 -19.46 14.75 -21.56
C GLU A 57 -20.58 14.40 -22.55
N ASN A 58 -21.11 13.18 -22.43
CA ASN A 58 -22.18 12.62 -23.25
C ASN A 58 -23.60 12.95 -22.75
N LEU A 59 -23.74 13.71 -21.66
CA LEU A 59 -25.04 14.03 -21.06
C LEU A 59 -25.89 14.84 -22.05
N GLU A 60 -27.07 14.35 -22.41
CA GLU A 60 -28.04 15.15 -23.15
C GLU A 60 -28.61 16.27 -22.28
N ASP A 61 -28.93 17.41 -22.88
CA ASP A 61 -29.43 18.55 -22.11
C ASP A 61 -30.97 18.55 -21.99
N PHE A 62 -31.47 18.58 -20.76
CA PHE A 62 -32.91 18.55 -20.46
C PHE A 62 -33.27 19.38 -19.22
N GLU A 63 -34.56 19.58 -18.98
CA GLU A 63 -35.06 20.31 -17.81
C GLU A 63 -35.05 19.43 -16.56
N VAL A 64 -34.29 19.85 -15.55
CA VAL A 64 -34.11 19.11 -14.30
C VAL A 64 -34.90 19.70 -13.13
N GLU A 65 -35.28 18.83 -12.20
CA GLU A 65 -35.78 19.21 -10.87
C GLU A 65 -34.64 19.72 -9.98
N MET A 66 -34.94 20.73 -9.16
CA MET A 66 -34.01 21.20 -8.13
C MET A 66 -33.88 20.18 -6.99
N ARG A 67 -32.65 19.94 -6.55
CA ARG A 67 -32.34 18.96 -5.51
C ARG A 67 -31.27 19.49 -4.58
N LYS A 68 -31.28 18.99 -3.34
CA LYS A 68 -30.13 19.11 -2.43
C LYS A 68 -29.27 17.87 -2.60
N TYR A 69 -28.01 18.05 -2.98
CA TYR A 69 -27.00 17.01 -3.03
C TYR A 69 -26.17 17.04 -1.74
N LYS A 70 -25.76 15.87 -1.27
CA LYS A 70 -24.84 15.71 -0.13
C LYS A 70 -23.72 14.76 -0.52
N LEU A 71 -22.47 15.22 -0.38
CA LEU A 71 -21.29 14.39 -0.44
C LEU A 71 -21.30 13.46 0.79
N LYS A 72 -21.19 12.15 0.55
CA LYS A 72 -21.28 11.12 1.60
C LYS A 72 -19.91 10.59 1.96
N SER A 73 -19.14 10.19 0.95
CA SER A 73 -17.80 9.71 1.18
C SER A 73 -16.97 9.74 -0.10
N ILE A 74 -15.66 9.91 0.07
CA ILE A 74 -14.66 9.65 -0.96
C ILE A 74 -14.01 8.32 -0.60
N ASN A 75 -13.96 7.38 -1.54
CA ASN A 75 -13.33 6.09 -1.33
C ASN A 75 -12.12 5.96 -2.26
N LEU A 76 -10.95 5.99 -1.63
CA LEU A 76 -9.64 5.89 -2.25
C LEU A 76 -9.02 4.50 -2.00
N LYS A 77 -9.78 3.52 -1.46
CA LYS A 77 -9.25 2.17 -1.18
C LYS A 77 -8.65 1.46 -2.39
N ASN A 78 -9.10 1.82 -3.58
CA ASN A 78 -8.69 1.23 -4.85
C ASN A 78 -7.81 2.19 -5.66
N LEU A 79 -7.19 3.18 -5.00
CA LEU A 79 -6.32 4.14 -5.68
C LEU A 79 -5.14 3.44 -6.38
N ASP A 80 -4.58 2.39 -5.77
CA ASP A 80 -3.51 1.57 -6.35
C ASP A 80 -3.93 0.84 -7.63
N SER A 81 -5.23 0.58 -7.81
CA SER A 81 -5.79 0.05 -9.06
C SER A 81 -6.31 1.15 -9.98
N GLY A 82 -5.93 2.41 -9.74
CA GLY A 82 -6.32 3.56 -10.55
C GLY A 82 -7.79 3.96 -10.40
N LEU A 83 -8.43 3.77 -9.24
CA LEU A 83 -9.85 4.07 -9.06
C LEU A 83 -10.17 4.88 -7.80
N MET A 84 -10.85 6.01 -8.00
CA MET A 84 -11.44 6.86 -6.97
C MET A 84 -12.97 6.81 -7.05
N ILE A 85 -13.66 6.49 -5.94
CA ILE A 85 -15.12 6.42 -5.90
C ILE A 85 -15.71 7.55 -5.04
N ILE A 86 -16.47 8.45 -5.67
CA ILE A 86 -17.16 9.57 -5.01
C ILE A 86 -18.63 9.19 -4.77
N ASN A 87 -19.04 9.12 -3.51
CA ASN A 87 -20.39 8.75 -3.12
C ASN A 87 -21.22 9.97 -2.77
N LEU A 88 -22.39 10.08 -3.41
CA LEU A 88 -23.32 11.17 -3.28
C LEU A 88 -24.70 10.64 -2.90
N SER A 89 -25.49 11.53 -2.33
CA SER A 89 -26.93 11.34 -2.16
C SER A 89 -27.68 12.61 -2.54
N SER A 90 -28.93 12.48 -2.98
CA SER A 90 -29.74 13.65 -3.31
C SER A 90 -31.19 13.50 -2.86
N ARG A 91 -31.79 14.62 -2.45
CA ARG A 91 -33.21 14.72 -2.09
C ARG A 91 -33.86 15.91 -2.77
N ALA A 92 -35.18 15.86 -2.96
CA ALA A 92 -35.93 16.97 -3.53
C ALA A 92 -35.75 18.25 -2.71
N SER A 93 -35.66 19.40 -3.38
CA SER A 93 -35.48 20.71 -2.77
C SER A 93 -36.14 21.79 -3.63
N LYS A 94 -36.55 22.90 -3.03
CA LYS A 94 -37.10 24.05 -3.77
C LYS A 94 -36.03 24.72 -4.64
N GLU A 95 -34.79 24.70 -4.18
CA GLU A 95 -33.62 25.29 -4.82
C GLU A 95 -32.42 24.34 -4.74
N TYR A 96 -31.44 24.54 -5.63
CA TYR A 96 -30.19 23.80 -5.59
C TYR A 96 -29.43 24.07 -4.29
N LYS A 97 -28.95 23.00 -3.63
CA LYS A 97 -28.04 23.07 -2.49
C LYS A 97 -27.03 21.95 -2.56
N PHE A 98 -25.81 22.23 -2.12
CA PHE A 98 -24.75 21.24 -1.93
C PHE A 98 -24.33 21.23 -0.46
N ASP A 99 -24.02 20.05 0.07
CA ASP A 99 -23.65 19.85 1.47
C ASP A 99 -22.49 18.86 1.56
N ALA A 100 -21.38 19.30 2.14
CA ALA A 100 -20.16 18.52 2.29
C ALA A 100 -19.53 18.69 3.69
N ASN A 101 -20.34 19.01 4.70
CA ASN A 101 -19.79 19.32 6.03
C ASN A 101 -19.34 18.06 6.81
N ASP A 102 -19.91 16.89 6.51
CA ASP A 102 -19.69 15.64 7.26
C ASP A 102 -19.50 14.42 6.35
N TYR A 103 -18.68 14.54 5.30
CA TYR A 103 -18.34 13.36 4.49
C TYR A 103 -17.12 12.65 5.07
N SER A 104 -17.03 11.34 4.85
CA SER A 104 -15.86 10.55 5.25
C SER A 104 -14.91 10.30 4.09
N ILE A 105 -13.61 10.22 4.37
CA ILE A 105 -12.61 9.78 3.40
C ILE A 105 -12.14 8.38 3.82
N LEU A 106 -12.31 7.41 2.93
CA LEU A 106 -11.76 6.07 3.08
C LEU A 106 -10.47 6.01 2.29
N TYR A 107 -9.35 6.26 2.97
CA TYR A 107 -8.03 6.10 2.37
C TYR A 107 -7.76 4.63 1.99
N PRO A 108 -6.80 4.37 1.09
CA PRO A 108 -6.16 3.06 1.01
C PRO A 108 -5.90 2.55 2.42
N SER A 109 -6.28 1.30 2.69
CA SER A 109 -5.74 0.61 3.86
C SER A 109 -4.28 0.29 3.54
N ASN A 110 -3.43 1.31 3.54
CA ASN A 110 -2.01 1.12 3.63
C ASN A 110 -1.83 0.52 5.02
N ASN A 111 -1.67 -0.80 5.07
CA ASN A 111 -1.19 -1.52 6.25
C ASN A 111 0.28 -1.12 6.43
N THR A 112 0.54 0.17 6.65
CA THR A 112 1.85 0.75 6.88
C THR A 112 1.74 1.71 8.04
N THR A 113 2.73 1.66 8.92
CA THR A 113 2.74 2.39 10.19
C THR A 113 3.43 3.75 10.06
N VAL A 114 3.45 4.53 11.14
CA VAL A 114 4.25 5.76 11.21
C VAL A 114 5.74 5.47 10.99
N GLU A 115 6.25 4.38 11.59
CA GLU A 115 7.64 3.93 11.40
C GLU A 115 7.98 3.70 9.93
N PHE A 116 7.08 3.05 9.17
CA PHE A 116 7.29 2.87 7.73
C PHE A 116 7.39 4.21 7.00
N LYS A 117 6.47 5.14 7.28
CA LYS A 117 6.48 6.46 6.65
C LYS A 117 7.74 7.25 6.96
N GLU A 118 8.22 7.20 8.20
CA GLU A 118 9.46 7.85 8.60
C GLU A 118 10.68 7.28 7.87
N ARG A 119 10.74 5.96 7.64
CA ARG A 119 11.83 5.34 6.88
C ARG A 119 11.76 5.66 5.39
N VAL A 120 10.57 5.71 4.81
CA VAL A 120 10.40 6.15 3.42
C VAL A 120 10.85 7.60 3.27
N LEU A 121 10.48 8.49 4.20
CA LEU A 121 10.94 9.88 4.18
C LEU A 121 12.47 9.96 4.30
N LYS A 122 13.07 9.24 5.25
CA LYS A 122 14.54 9.18 5.37
C LYS A 122 15.23 8.72 4.10
N TRP A 123 14.67 7.75 3.39
CA TRP A 123 15.19 7.31 2.10
C TRP A 123 15.06 8.39 1.02
N MET A 124 13.91 9.05 0.95
CA MET A 124 13.64 10.11 -0.04
C MET A 124 14.43 11.40 0.21
N GLU A 125 14.90 11.63 1.44
CA GLU A 125 15.70 12.79 1.83
C GLU A 125 17.21 12.60 1.63
N LEU A 126 17.67 11.40 1.23
CA LEU A 126 19.08 11.17 0.90
C LEU A 126 19.44 11.90 -0.40
N GLU A 127 20.51 12.68 -0.36
CA GLU A 127 21.11 13.26 -1.56
C GLU A 127 21.81 12.18 -2.38
N ASP A 128 21.99 12.40 -3.69
CA ASP A 128 22.52 11.39 -4.63
C ASP A 128 23.85 10.76 -4.14
N ASP A 129 24.80 11.57 -3.65
CA ASP A 129 26.09 11.07 -3.15
C ASP A 129 25.93 10.21 -1.87
N GLU A 130 25.00 10.58 -0.98
CA GLU A 130 24.70 9.84 0.25
C GLU A 130 23.97 8.54 -0.06
N LEU A 131 23.07 8.58 -1.04
CA LEU A 131 22.33 7.43 -1.52
C LEU A 131 23.27 6.38 -2.10
N ASP A 132 24.19 6.78 -2.97
CA ASP A 132 25.19 5.88 -3.57
C ASP A 132 26.06 5.22 -2.49
N GLU A 133 26.55 6.00 -1.50
CA GLU A 133 27.31 5.46 -0.37
C GLU A 133 26.49 4.42 0.42
N LYS A 134 25.22 4.74 0.72
CA LYS A 134 24.32 3.86 1.47
C LYS A 134 24.00 2.57 0.73
N ILE A 135 23.82 2.64 -0.59
CA ILE A 135 23.57 1.46 -1.43
C ILE A 135 24.80 0.55 -1.42
N ILE A 136 26.01 1.10 -1.57
CA ILE A 136 27.26 0.32 -1.54
C ILE A 136 27.47 -0.35 -0.17
N GLU A 137 27.23 0.38 0.92
CA GLU A 137 27.29 -0.16 2.28
C GLU A 137 26.28 -1.31 2.46
N PHE A 138 25.06 -1.12 1.96
CA PHE A 138 24.00 -2.12 2.05
C PHE A 138 24.34 -3.38 1.25
N ASP A 139 24.78 -3.24 0.00
CA ASP A 139 25.13 -4.37 -0.86
C ASP A 139 26.29 -5.18 -0.28
N THR A 140 27.33 -4.50 0.23
CA THR A 140 28.46 -5.16 0.91
C THR A 140 27.96 -5.98 2.11
N LYS A 141 27.12 -5.36 2.94
CA LYS A 141 26.55 -6.00 4.12
C LYS A 141 25.65 -7.19 3.78
N MET A 142 24.81 -7.06 2.75
CA MET A 142 23.93 -8.14 2.32
C MET A 142 24.72 -9.32 1.76
N ASN A 143 25.81 -9.07 1.04
CA ASN A 143 26.71 -10.12 0.55
C ASN A 143 27.37 -10.88 1.71
N ASP A 144 27.92 -10.17 2.71
CA ASP A 144 28.52 -10.82 3.89
C ASP A 144 27.50 -11.71 4.64
N ILE A 145 26.26 -11.22 4.80
CA ILE A 145 25.17 -11.98 5.43
C ILE A 145 24.79 -13.20 4.58
N LEU A 146 24.69 -13.03 3.27
CA LEU A 146 24.35 -14.10 2.34
C LEU A 146 25.40 -15.21 2.33
N GLU A 147 26.68 -14.86 2.26
CA GLU A 147 27.79 -15.81 2.34
C GLU A 147 27.71 -16.65 3.62
N GLY A 148 27.49 -16.01 4.78
CA GLY A 148 27.34 -16.71 6.05
C GLY A 148 26.14 -17.69 6.08
N LEU A 149 25.04 -17.35 5.40
CA LEU A 149 23.89 -18.28 5.28
C LEU A 149 24.19 -19.45 4.34
N LEU A 150 24.99 -19.23 3.29
CA LEU A 150 25.36 -20.24 2.30
C LEU A 150 26.43 -21.22 2.78
N GLU A 151 27.27 -20.82 3.74
CA GLU A 151 28.21 -21.75 4.41
C GLU A 151 27.49 -22.95 5.05
N GLU A 152 26.28 -22.71 5.59
CA GLU A 152 25.48 -23.73 6.24
C GLU A 152 24.51 -24.45 5.29
N VAL A 153 24.17 -23.83 4.16
CA VAL A 153 23.14 -24.30 3.23
C VAL A 153 23.62 -24.21 1.79
N ASP A 154 23.96 -25.37 1.24
CA ASP A 154 24.33 -25.50 -0.17
C ASP A 154 23.18 -25.07 -1.09
N MET A 155 23.47 -24.42 -2.21
CA MET A 155 22.48 -23.96 -3.18
C MET A 155 23.01 -24.17 -4.58
N ASP A 156 22.20 -24.83 -5.42
CA ASP A 156 22.58 -25.14 -6.80
C ASP A 156 22.48 -23.93 -7.75
N LYS A 157 22.00 -22.78 -7.23
CA LYS A 157 21.78 -21.55 -7.98
C LYS A 157 22.62 -20.42 -7.41
N GLU A 158 23.06 -19.54 -8.28
CA GLU A 158 23.64 -18.26 -7.88
C GLU A 158 22.57 -17.40 -7.20
N ILE A 159 22.95 -16.72 -6.12
CA ILE A 159 22.02 -15.85 -5.38
C ILE A 159 22.61 -14.45 -5.39
N SER A 160 21.82 -13.49 -5.82
CA SER A 160 22.18 -12.08 -5.79
C SER A 160 21.13 -11.30 -5.02
N VAL A 161 21.56 -10.33 -4.25
CA VAL A 161 20.69 -9.48 -3.43
C VAL A 161 20.99 -8.04 -3.74
N TYR A 162 19.94 -7.27 -4.01
CA TYR A 162 20.03 -5.84 -4.32
C TYR A 162 18.95 -5.08 -3.58
N ILE A 163 19.15 -3.78 -3.43
CA ILE A 163 18.09 -2.88 -2.98
C ILE A 163 17.16 -2.51 -4.15
N ASP A 164 15.85 -2.45 -3.89
CA ASP A 164 14.86 -2.05 -4.89
C ASP A 164 14.71 -0.53 -4.94
N VAL A 165 15.44 0.12 -5.84
CA VAL A 165 15.34 1.58 -6.03
C VAL A 165 14.02 2.01 -6.69
N PHE A 166 13.25 1.08 -7.27
CA PHE A 166 11.97 1.35 -7.95
C PHE A 166 10.77 0.96 -7.06
N MET A 167 10.92 1.15 -5.75
CA MET A 167 9.96 0.72 -4.74
C MET A 167 8.61 1.45 -4.80
N ASP A 168 7.57 0.77 -4.35
CA ASP A 168 6.27 1.37 -4.06
C ASP A 168 6.27 1.98 -2.64
N VAL A 169 6.20 3.31 -2.56
CA VAL A 169 6.16 4.08 -1.30
C VAL A 169 4.96 3.77 -0.40
N ASN A 170 3.99 2.97 -0.86
CA ASN A 170 2.78 2.63 -0.11
C ASN A 170 2.77 1.21 0.46
N LYS A 171 3.69 0.32 0.06
CA LYS A 171 3.73 -1.07 0.52
C LYS A 171 5.15 -1.58 0.74
N VAL A 172 5.36 -2.32 1.84
CA VAL A 172 6.58 -3.11 2.02
C VAL A 172 6.41 -4.44 1.28
N GLU A 173 7.15 -4.61 0.19
CA GLU A 173 7.21 -5.86 -0.57
C GLU A 173 8.62 -6.04 -1.11
N ASN A 174 9.19 -7.23 -0.93
CA ASN A 174 10.43 -7.64 -1.59
C ASN A 174 10.06 -8.41 -2.86
N PHE A 175 10.78 -8.18 -3.95
CA PHE A 175 10.59 -8.93 -5.19
C PHE A 175 11.65 -10.01 -5.31
N VAL A 176 11.24 -11.21 -5.73
CA VAL A 176 12.15 -12.34 -5.92
C VAL A 176 11.98 -12.84 -7.35
N GLU A 177 13.04 -12.69 -8.14
CA GLU A 177 13.16 -13.29 -9.46
C GLU A 177 13.90 -14.62 -9.33
N ASN A 178 13.44 -15.62 -10.07
CA ASN A 178 14.03 -16.96 -10.05
C ASN A 178 13.93 -17.55 -11.45
N ASP A 179 15.09 -17.77 -12.07
CA ASP A 179 15.23 -18.48 -13.34
C ASP A 179 15.94 -19.82 -13.11
N GLU A 180 16.44 -20.48 -14.16
CA GLU A 180 17.07 -21.81 -14.03
C GLU A 180 18.42 -21.75 -13.28
N GLU A 181 19.16 -20.65 -13.39
CA GLU A 181 20.56 -20.53 -12.92
C GLU A 181 20.70 -19.65 -11.68
N ARG A 182 19.82 -18.67 -11.50
CA ARG A 182 19.95 -17.64 -10.45
C ARG A 182 18.65 -17.30 -9.74
N ILE A 183 18.81 -16.82 -8.51
CA ILE A 183 17.77 -16.19 -7.69
C ILE A 183 18.22 -14.76 -7.40
N ILE A 184 17.40 -13.78 -7.77
CA ILE A 184 17.66 -12.36 -7.48
C ILE A 184 16.62 -11.88 -6.47
N ILE A 185 17.06 -11.32 -5.36
CA ILE A 185 16.20 -10.77 -4.31
C ILE A 185 16.36 -9.26 -4.30
N TRP A 186 15.30 -8.55 -4.63
CA TRP A 186 15.18 -7.10 -4.53
C TRP A 186 14.54 -6.73 -3.18
N ILE A 187 15.31 -6.09 -2.32
CA ILE A 187 14.91 -5.73 -0.96
C ILE A 187 14.37 -4.32 -0.92
N HIS A 188 13.22 -4.15 -0.28
CA HIS A 188 12.59 -2.85 -0.11
C HIS A 188 13.49 -1.87 0.68
N PRO A 189 13.69 -0.61 0.23
CA PRO A 189 14.65 0.34 0.82
C PRO A 189 14.47 0.69 2.30
N VAL A 190 13.27 0.53 2.85
CA VAL A 190 13.04 0.73 4.30
C VAL A 190 13.88 -0.21 5.19
N PHE A 191 14.38 -1.32 4.64
CA PHE A 191 15.31 -2.22 5.34
C PHE A 191 16.76 -1.75 5.32
N LEU A 192 17.09 -0.69 4.55
CA LEU A 192 18.40 -0.02 4.64
C LEU A 192 18.71 0.45 6.06
N PHE A 193 17.66 0.81 6.82
CA PHE A 193 17.76 1.27 8.20
C PHE A 193 17.65 0.14 9.24
N SER A 194 17.65 -1.12 8.80
CA SER A 194 17.56 -2.29 9.67
C SER A 194 18.93 -2.78 10.11
N ASN A 195 18.97 -3.43 11.29
CA ASN A 195 20.18 -4.08 11.78
C ASN A 195 20.44 -5.41 11.06
N ASP A 196 21.64 -5.93 11.26
CA ASP A 196 22.17 -7.12 10.58
C ASP A 196 21.33 -8.36 10.85
N ASP A 197 20.84 -8.52 12.07
CA ASP A 197 20.02 -9.67 12.44
C ASP A 197 18.66 -9.66 11.72
N VAL A 198 18.07 -8.48 11.50
CA VAL A 198 16.83 -8.34 10.74
C VAL A 198 17.06 -8.63 9.27
N LEU A 199 18.18 -8.17 8.71
CA LEU A 199 18.56 -8.44 7.33
C LEU A 199 18.88 -9.92 7.10
N ARG A 200 19.58 -10.57 8.04
CA ARG A 200 19.79 -12.02 8.04
C ARG A 200 18.47 -12.78 8.11
N GLY A 201 17.55 -12.34 8.97
CA GLY A 201 16.20 -12.88 9.06
C GLY A 201 15.39 -12.71 7.78
N LEU A 202 15.50 -11.56 7.10
CA LEU A 202 14.86 -11.29 5.82
C LEU A 202 15.36 -12.28 4.76
N LEU A 203 16.68 -12.41 4.59
CA LEU A 203 17.24 -13.34 3.60
C LEU A 203 16.90 -14.80 3.91
N ALA A 204 17.05 -15.23 5.16
CA ALA A 204 16.69 -16.59 5.56
C ALA A 204 15.21 -16.88 5.27
N TYR A 205 14.32 -15.90 5.50
CA TYR A 205 12.90 -16.01 5.16
C TYR A 205 12.67 -16.15 3.65
N GLU A 206 13.23 -15.27 2.83
CA GLU A 206 13.04 -15.30 1.38
C GLU A 206 13.63 -16.58 0.76
N LEU A 207 14.84 -16.98 1.19
CA LEU A 207 15.52 -18.18 0.72
C LEU A 207 14.84 -19.48 1.19
N SER A 208 14.13 -19.45 2.32
CA SER A 208 13.39 -20.62 2.81
C SER A 208 12.31 -21.12 1.85
N ARG A 209 11.86 -20.26 0.91
CA ARG A 209 10.90 -20.62 -0.14
C ARG A 209 11.50 -21.61 -1.14
N PHE A 210 12.82 -21.60 -1.31
CA PHE A 210 13.56 -22.48 -2.20
C PHE A 210 14.17 -23.67 -1.44
N LYS A 211 14.73 -23.42 -0.24
CA LYS A 211 15.33 -24.46 0.59
C LYS A 211 14.98 -24.27 2.06
N GLY A 212 14.12 -25.14 2.59
CA GLY A 212 13.59 -25.02 3.96
C GLY A 212 14.65 -25.00 5.07
N LYS A 213 15.87 -25.50 4.81
CA LYS A 213 16.99 -25.48 5.76
C LYS A 213 17.35 -24.06 6.22
N PHE A 214 17.21 -23.04 5.36
CA PHE A 214 17.42 -21.64 5.74
C PHE A 214 16.52 -21.21 6.89
N LEU A 215 15.28 -21.72 6.93
CA LEU A 215 14.37 -21.43 8.04
C LEU A 215 14.83 -22.11 9.33
N GLU A 216 15.37 -23.32 9.26
CA GLU A 216 15.83 -24.06 10.44
C GLU A 216 17.07 -23.44 11.09
N ILE A 217 18.04 -22.97 10.30
CA ILE A 217 19.25 -22.35 10.83
C ILE A 217 19.01 -20.89 11.25
N GLY A 218 18.15 -20.17 10.53
CA GLY A 218 17.94 -18.74 10.68
C GLY A 218 16.75 -18.34 11.55
N TYR A 219 15.99 -19.28 12.13
CA TYR A 219 14.67 -18.98 12.70
C TYR A 219 14.68 -17.86 13.74
N ARG A 220 15.73 -17.74 14.56
CA ARG A 220 15.87 -16.67 15.57
C ARG A 220 15.90 -15.28 14.94
N ASP A 221 16.62 -15.15 13.83
CA ASP A 221 16.71 -13.89 13.09
C ASP A 221 15.45 -13.65 12.26
N VAL A 222 14.81 -14.70 11.74
CA VAL A 222 13.49 -14.57 11.09
C VAL A 222 12.43 -14.04 12.06
N ILE A 223 12.49 -14.39 13.36
CA ILE A 223 11.59 -13.80 14.38
C ILE A 223 11.82 -12.29 14.48
N LYS A 224 13.07 -11.82 14.50
CA LYS A 224 13.41 -10.39 14.54
C LYS A 224 12.90 -9.67 13.29
N TYR A 225 13.08 -10.27 12.12
CA TYR A 225 12.50 -9.78 10.87
C TYR A 225 10.97 -9.69 10.94
N CYS A 226 10.28 -10.72 11.45
CA CYS A 226 8.82 -10.70 11.61
C CYS A 226 8.37 -9.59 12.57
N LYS A 227 9.12 -9.36 13.66
CA LYS A 227 8.85 -8.27 14.61
C LYS A 227 8.98 -6.91 13.93
N GLU A 228 10.01 -6.71 13.12
CA GLU A 228 10.24 -5.47 12.40
C GLU A 228 9.21 -5.24 11.29
N LEU A 229 8.90 -6.26 10.48
CA LEU A 229 7.88 -6.16 9.45
C LEU A 229 6.51 -5.84 10.05
N LYS A 230 6.17 -6.41 11.21
CA LYS A 230 4.96 -6.05 11.94
C LYS A 230 4.99 -4.60 12.40
N LYS A 231 6.12 -4.09 12.89
CA LYS A 231 6.27 -2.66 13.22
C LYS A 231 6.08 -1.76 12.00
N LEU A 232 6.50 -2.19 10.81
CA LEU A 232 6.35 -1.42 9.57
C LEU A 232 4.95 -1.52 8.97
N THR A 233 4.24 -2.63 9.16
CA THR A 233 3.01 -2.94 8.40
C THR A 233 1.78 -3.37 9.20
N ASN A 234 1.91 -3.58 10.51
CA ASN A 234 0.94 -4.29 11.36
C ASN A 234 0.59 -5.72 10.88
N LYS A 235 1.27 -6.26 9.85
CA LYS A 235 1.02 -7.61 9.34
C LYS A 235 1.81 -8.64 10.15
N LYS A 236 1.18 -9.81 10.35
CA LYS A 236 1.81 -11.00 10.94
C LYS A 236 2.07 -12.00 9.81
N LEU A 237 3.32 -12.44 9.67
CA LEU A 237 3.67 -13.45 8.66
C LEU A 237 3.26 -14.84 9.14
N LYS A 238 2.67 -15.63 8.24
CA LYS A 238 2.29 -17.03 8.50
C LYS A 238 3.49 -17.93 8.83
N VAL A 239 4.70 -17.51 8.48
CA VAL A 239 5.92 -18.26 8.78
C VAL A 239 6.18 -18.41 10.28
N LEU A 240 5.62 -17.53 11.11
CA LEU A 240 5.72 -17.63 12.58
C LEU A 240 5.22 -18.97 13.11
N GLU A 241 4.19 -19.57 12.51
CA GLU A 241 3.70 -20.91 12.90
C GLU A 241 4.80 -21.97 12.70
N LYS A 242 5.47 -21.95 11.54
CA LYS A 242 6.58 -22.88 11.24
C LYS A 242 7.77 -22.65 12.16
N ILE A 243 8.08 -21.39 12.48
CA ILE A 243 9.17 -21.04 13.38
C ILE A 243 8.86 -21.45 14.81
N LYS A 244 7.60 -21.35 15.24
CA LYS A 244 7.14 -21.83 16.56
C LYS A 244 7.37 -23.33 16.70
N ASP A 245 7.09 -24.11 15.66
CA ASP A 245 7.37 -25.55 15.64
C ASP A 245 8.88 -25.86 15.71
N ILE A 246 9.71 -25.09 15.00
CA ILE A 246 11.17 -25.20 15.08
C ILE A 246 11.65 -24.90 16.51
N ALA A 247 11.25 -23.77 17.09
CA ALA A 247 11.63 -23.36 18.43
C ALA A 247 11.18 -24.39 19.49
N ASN A 248 9.98 -24.96 19.36
CA ASN A 248 9.49 -26.04 20.22
C ASN A 248 10.37 -27.30 20.14
N ARG A 249 10.78 -27.73 18.93
CA ARG A 249 11.69 -28.89 18.76
C ARG A 249 13.04 -28.67 19.43
N HIS A 250 13.53 -27.44 19.46
CA HIS A 250 14.80 -27.07 20.10
C HIS A 250 14.67 -26.71 21.59
N GLY A 251 13.45 -26.62 22.14
CA GLY A 251 13.23 -26.15 23.50
C GLY A 251 13.65 -24.68 23.71
N ASP A 252 13.60 -23.86 22.66
CA ASP A 252 14.03 -22.45 22.71
C ASP A 252 12.91 -21.56 23.28
N VAL A 253 12.90 -21.45 24.62
CA VAL A 253 11.90 -20.68 25.36
C VAL A 253 11.94 -19.19 25.03
N GLU A 254 13.12 -18.63 24.76
CA GLU A 254 13.29 -17.20 24.46
C GLU A 254 12.60 -16.86 23.12
N SER A 255 12.85 -17.67 22.10
CA SER A 255 12.21 -17.54 20.80
C SER A 255 10.70 -17.69 20.88
N LEU A 256 10.21 -18.65 21.67
CA LEU A 256 8.76 -18.85 21.88
C LEU A 256 8.10 -17.64 22.55
N ASN A 257 8.78 -17.01 23.52
CA ASN A 257 8.29 -15.79 24.15
C ASN A 257 8.21 -14.63 23.16
N LEU A 258 9.24 -14.42 22.34
CA LEU A 258 9.25 -13.39 21.30
C LEU A 258 8.14 -13.61 20.27
N ILE A 259 7.88 -14.85 19.86
CA ILE A 259 6.76 -15.17 18.95
C ILE A 259 5.43 -14.80 19.61
N ASN A 260 5.24 -15.15 20.88
CA ASN A 260 4.00 -14.82 21.60
C ASN A 260 3.82 -13.30 21.75
N GLU A 261 4.88 -12.52 21.95
CA GLU A 261 4.80 -11.04 21.93
C GLU A 261 4.30 -10.55 20.57
N ILE A 262 4.88 -11.03 19.47
CA ILE A 262 4.47 -10.68 18.12
C ILE A 262 3.03 -11.11 17.82
N GLU A 263 2.56 -12.22 18.38
CA GLU A 263 1.18 -12.71 18.20
C GLU A 263 0.14 -11.93 19.02
N ASN A 264 0.51 -11.37 20.17
CA ASN A 264 -0.44 -10.75 21.11
C ASN A 264 -0.44 -9.21 21.12
N GLU A 265 0.60 -8.56 20.59
CA GLU A 265 0.55 -7.14 20.19
C GLU A 265 -0.31 -6.94 18.92
#